data_AF-A0A4Q6CCU9-F1
#
_entry.id   AF-A0A4Q6CCU9-F1
#
_cell.length_a   1.000
_cell.length_b   1.000
_cell.length_c   1.000
_cell.angle_alpha   90.00
_cell.angle_beta   90.00
_cell.angle_gamma   90.00
#
_symmetry.space_group_name_H-M   'P 1'
#
loop_
_entity.id
_entity.type
_entity.pdbx_description
1 polymer ?
#
loop_
_entity_poly.entity_id
_entity_poly.type
_entity_poly.pdbx_seq_one_letter_code
_entity_poly.pdbx_strand_id
1 'polypeptide(L)'
;MDYLVSGLAIEPFLPLFGLDEAELTARGVVRTKADTYPGFPCRVSLEDARVGEWVLLLSWRHLDVDTPYRAEGPIFVRETARASAQRRNSVPDQQRNRLLSVRSYDAQGWMLDAEVIEGAALEALIPRFFGDERAAWLHVHNARRGCYACRVDRG
;
A
#
# COMPACT_ATOMS: atom_id res chain seq x y z
N MET A 1 -3.41 5.14 21.49
CA MET A 1 -2.11 5.21 20.81
C MET A 1 -2.32 5.91 19.50
N ASP A 2 -1.47 6.89 19.18
CA ASP A 2 -1.49 7.55 17.87
C ASP A 2 -0.76 6.72 16.83
N TYR A 3 -1.25 6.75 15.59
CA TYR A 3 -0.64 6.10 14.45
C TYR A 3 -0.90 6.88 13.15
N LEU A 4 -0.07 6.62 12.16
CA LEU A 4 -0.16 7.21 10.83
C LEU A 4 -0.25 6.11 9.77
N VAL A 5 -1.34 6.11 8.99
CA VAL A 5 -1.46 5.29 7.79
C VAL A 5 -0.98 6.11 6.59
N SER A 6 0.03 5.62 5.89
CA SER A 6 0.67 6.33 4.77
C SER A 6 0.57 5.53 3.47
N GLY A 7 0.27 6.26 2.40
CA GLY A 7 0.53 5.81 1.04
C GLY A 7 2.01 5.93 0.69
N LEU A 8 2.38 5.39 -0.47
CA LEU A 8 3.72 5.55 -1.02
C LEU A 8 3.98 7.02 -1.41
N ALA A 9 5.25 7.41 -1.27
CA ALA A 9 5.79 8.66 -1.82
C ALA A 9 5.42 8.79 -3.30
N ILE A 10 4.94 9.96 -3.74
CA ILE A 10 4.50 10.16 -5.11
C ILE A 10 5.68 10.37 -6.07
N GLU A 11 6.79 10.88 -5.55
CA GLU A 11 7.96 11.34 -6.29
C GLU A 11 8.54 10.28 -7.23
N PRO A 12 8.67 8.99 -6.85
CA PRO A 12 9.15 7.95 -7.76
C PRO A 12 8.23 7.69 -8.96
N PHE A 13 6.96 8.06 -8.87
CA PHE A 13 5.95 7.77 -9.90
C PHE A 13 5.70 8.95 -10.84
N LEU A 14 6.02 10.18 -10.43
CA LEU A 14 5.84 11.38 -11.27
C LEU A 14 6.51 11.25 -12.65
N PRO A 15 7.74 10.71 -12.80
CA PRO A 15 8.36 10.54 -14.11
C PRO A 15 7.71 9.47 -15.00
N LEU A 16 6.73 8.72 -14.50
CA LEU A 16 5.95 7.73 -15.26
C LEU A 16 4.66 8.33 -15.83
N PHE A 17 4.16 9.41 -15.25
CA PHE A 17 2.90 10.02 -15.65
C PHE A 17 3.05 10.69 -17.02
N GLY A 18 2.09 10.46 -17.91
CA GLY A 18 2.08 11.05 -19.25
C GLY A 18 3.04 10.42 -20.27
N LEU A 19 3.88 9.46 -19.89
CA LEU A 19 4.67 8.68 -20.85
C LEU A 19 3.77 7.93 -21.85
N ASP A 20 4.30 7.63 -23.02
CA ASP A 20 3.61 6.76 -23.97
C ASP A 20 3.71 5.27 -23.58
N GLU A 21 2.99 4.40 -24.32
CA GLU A 21 2.96 2.97 -24.03
C GLU A 21 4.32 2.28 -24.24
N ALA A 22 5.13 2.74 -25.19
CA ALA A 22 6.43 2.15 -25.47
C ALA A 22 7.43 2.47 -24.34
N GLU A 23 7.45 3.72 -23.88
CA GLU A 23 8.26 4.18 -22.75
C GLU A 23 7.88 3.47 -21.44
N LEU A 24 6.58 3.28 -21.19
CA LEU A 24 6.09 2.54 -20.02
C LEU A 24 6.48 1.06 -20.09
N THR A 25 6.29 0.43 -21.24
CA THR A 25 6.63 -0.99 -21.44
C THR A 25 8.13 -1.22 -21.26
N ALA A 26 8.98 -0.32 -21.75
CA ALA A 26 10.43 -0.37 -21.55
C ALA A 26 10.84 -0.32 -20.06
N ARG A 27 9.96 0.17 -19.18
CA ARG A 27 10.14 0.21 -17.72
C ARG A 27 9.38 -0.89 -16.98
N GLY A 28 8.76 -1.83 -17.69
CA GLY A 28 7.93 -2.88 -17.10
C GLY A 28 6.62 -2.37 -16.48
N VAL A 29 6.13 -1.23 -16.95
CA VAL A 29 4.88 -0.60 -16.48
C VAL A 29 3.77 -0.83 -17.49
N VAL A 30 2.60 -1.23 -17.01
CA VAL A 30 1.41 -1.39 -17.84
C VAL A 30 0.40 -0.32 -17.47
N ARG A 31 0.00 0.52 -18.43
CA ARG A 31 -1.13 1.43 -18.27
C ARG A 31 -2.41 0.67 -18.56
N THR A 32 -3.38 0.75 -17.65
CA THR A 32 -4.72 0.18 -17.85
C THR A 32 -5.79 1.17 -17.40
N LYS A 33 -6.95 1.08 -18.03
CA LYS A 33 -8.12 1.88 -17.66
C LYS A 33 -8.89 1.13 -16.58
N ALA A 34 -9.30 1.82 -15.52
CA ALA A 34 -10.16 1.23 -14.51
C ALA A 34 -11.56 0.98 -15.11
N ASP A 35 -12.04 -0.26 -15.06
CA ASP A 35 -13.34 -0.68 -15.59
C ASP A 35 -14.38 -0.95 -14.50
N THR A 36 -13.95 -1.02 -13.23
CA THR A 36 -14.78 -1.37 -12.09
C THR A 36 -14.43 -0.51 -10.87
N TYR A 37 -15.40 -0.24 -9.99
CA TYR A 37 -15.19 0.47 -8.73
C TYR A 37 -15.96 -0.20 -7.57
N PRO A 38 -15.30 -0.55 -6.45
CA PRO A 38 -13.85 -0.58 -6.25
C PRO A 38 -13.18 -1.70 -7.10
N GLY A 39 -11.87 -1.62 -7.33
CA GLY A 39 -11.17 -2.63 -8.13
C GLY A 39 -9.69 -2.34 -8.37
N PHE A 40 -9.33 -1.07 -8.48
CA PHE A 40 -7.97 -0.61 -8.80
C PHE A 40 -7.42 0.25 -7.65
N PRO A 41 -6.97 -0.35 -6.54
CA PRO A 41 -6.53 0.39 -5.36
C PRO A 41 -5.20 1.10 -5.57
N CYS A 42 -5.20 2.44 -5.60
CA CYS A 42 -3.98 3.25 -5.69
C CYS A 42 -3.16 3.20 -4.40
N ARG A 43 -1.84 2.95 -4.50
CA ARG A 43 -0.93 2.88 -3.35
C ARG A 43 -0.37 4.22 -2.91
N VAL A 44 -0.50 5.26 -3.73
CA VAL A 44 -0.10 6.63 -3.39
C VAL A 44 -1.23 7.35 -2.65
N SER A 45 -2.42 7.41 -3.26
CA SER A 45 -3.56 8.16 -2.71
C SER A 45 -4.40 7.37 -1.69
N LEU A 46 -4.18 6.05 -1.57
CA LEU A 46 -5.02 5.13 -0.78
C LEU A 46 -6.52 5.21 -1.12
N GLU A 47 -6.81 5.46 -2.40
CA GLU A 47 -8.17 5.49 -2.96
C GLU A 47 -8.26 4.53 -4.15
N ASP A 48 -9.41 3.90 -4.35
CA ASP A 48 -9.69 3.17 -5.59
C ASP A 48 -9.82 4.13 -6.77
N ALA A 49 -9.26 3.76 -7.92
CA ALA A 49 -9.46 4.51 -9.16
C ALA A 49 -10.93 4.45 -9.59
N ARG A 50 -11.47 5.58 -10.04
CA ARG A 50 -12.83 5.65 -10.60
C ARG A 50 -12.86 5.03 -11.99
N VAL A 51 -14.01 4.48 -12.36
CA VAL A 51 -14.22 3.93 -13.72
C VAL A 51 -13.85 4.99 -14.76
N GLY A 52 -13.00 4.61 -15.70
CA GLY A 52 -12.49 5.48 -16.76
C GLY A 52 -11.16 6.17 -16.45
N GLU A 53 -10.67 6.17 -15.20
CA GLU A 53 -9.35 6.68 -14.87
C GLU A 53 -8.23 5.76 -15.36
N TRP A 54 -7.08 6.34 -15.71
CA TRP A 54 -5.86 5.60 -16.01
C TRP A 54 -5.08 5.28 -14.73
N VAL A 55 -4.65 4.02 -14.63
CA VAL A 55 -3.75 3.54 -13.59
C VAL A 55 -2.52 2.86 -14.20
N LEU A 56 -1.39 3.02 -13.53
CA LEU A 56 -0.15 2.31 -13.82
C LEU A 56 -0.07 1.08 -12.92
N LEU A 57 0.13 -0.09 -13.53
CA LEU A 57 0.46 -1.34 -12.86
C LEU A 57 1.97 -1.58 -13.02
N LEU A 58 2.67 -1.71 -11.90
CA LEU A 58 4.11 -1.92 -11.85
C LEU A 58 4.54 -2.70 -10.61
N SER A 59 5.74 -3.28 -10.63
CA SER A 59 6.35 -3.87 -9.44
C SER A 59 6.94 -2.77 -8.55
N TRP A 60 6.72 -2.88 -7.24
CA TRP A 60 7.31 -1.97 -6.25
C TRP A 60 7.89 -2.72 -5.07
N ARG A 61 9.15 -2.39 -4.74
CA ARG A 61 9.82 -2.87 -3.54
C ARG A 61 9.37 -2.10 -2.32
N HIS A 62 8.31 -2.61 -1.69
CA HIS A 62 7.71 -1.99 -0.51
C HIS A 62 8.47 -2.32 0.78
N LEU A 63 9.28 -3.37 0.78
CA LEU A 63 10.14 -3.73 1.91
C LEU A 63 11.58 -3.94 1.41
N ASP A 64 12.36 -2.86 1.41
CA ASP A 64 13.74 -2.81 0.96
C ASP A 64 14.70 -2.90 2.15
N VAL A 65 14.86 -4.11 2.68
CA VAL A 65 15.73 -4.44 3.82
C VAL A 65 16.65 -5.59 3.47
N ASP A 66 17.76 -5.74 4.19
CA ASP A 66 18.69 -6.86 4.03
C ASP A 66 18.35 -8.04 4.96
N THR A 67 17.11 -8.52 4.84
CA THR A 67 16.63 -9.71 5.55
C THR A 67 15.92 -10.66 4.59
N PRO A 68 15.68 -11.93 4.95
CA PRO A 68 14.87 -12.85 4.14
C PRO A 68 13.43 -12.37 3.89
N TYR A 69 12.97 -11.35 4.62
CA TYR A 69 11.64 -10.75 4.42
C TYR A 69 11.60 -9.66 3.35
N ARG A 70 12.74 -9.27 2.74
CA ARG A 70 12.77 -8.32 1.61
C ARG A 70 11.71 -8.70 0.57
N ALA A 71 10.87 -7.74 0.20
CA ALA A 71 9.71 -8.01 -0.64
C ALA A 71 9.39 -6.90 -1.63
N GLU A 72 8.94 -7.34 -2.81
CA GLU A 72 8.39 -6.52 -3.87
C GLU A 72 7.17 -7.20 -4.49
N GLY A 73 6.36 -6.44 -5.20
CA GLY A 73 5.19 -7.00 -5.86
C GLY A 73 4.36 -5.94 -6.58
N PRO A 74 3.30 -6.37 -7.30
CA PRO A 74 2.51 -5.48 -8.14
C PRO A 74 1.69 -4.50 -7.30
N ILE A 75 1.71 -3.23 -7.72
CA ILE A 75 0.90 -2.14 -7.19
C ILE A 75 0.20 -1.38 -8.32
N PHE A 76 -0.93 -0.75 -8.00
CA PHE A 76 -1.54 0.26 -8.86
C PHE A 76 -1.21 1.67 -8.35
N VAL A 77 -0.95 2.58 -9.28
CA VAL A 77 -0.82 4.02 -9.04
C VAL A 77 -1.74 4.77 -10.00
N ARG A 78 -2.64 5.61 -9.49
CA ARG A 78 -3.48 6.49 -10.30
C ARG A 78 -2.64 7.62 -10.88
N GLU A 79 -2.75 7.88 -12.18
CA GLU A 79 -2.11 9.06 -12.80
C GLU A 79 -2.75 10.38 -12.36
N THR A 80 -3.98 10.31 -11.83
CA THR A 80 -4.67 11.44 -11.20
C THR A 80 -4.23 11.68 -9.75
N ALA A 81 -3.39 10.82 -9.16
CA ALA A 81 -2.83 11.08 -7.84
C ALA A 81 -1.99 12.37 -7.86
N ARG A 82 -2.14 13.19 -6.81
CA ARG A 82 -1.45 14.49 -6.67
C ARG A 82 -0.56 14.59 -5.44
N ALA A 83 -0.83 13.77 -4.43
CA ALA A 83 -0.06 13.72 -3.21
C ALA A 83 -0.12 12.33 -2.58
N SER A 84 0.93 11.98 -1.83
CA SER A 84 0.96 10.82 -0.94
C SER A 84 -0.10 10.98 0.15
N ALA A 85 -0.98 10.01 0.29
CA ALA A 85 -2.02 10.07 1.32
C ALA A 85 -1.42 9.79 2.69
N GLN A 86 -1.92 10.55 3.67
CA GLN A 86 -1.66 10.35 5.08
C GLN A 86 -2.99 10.41 5.83
N ARG A 87 -3.20 9.49 6.77
CA ARG A 87 -4.36 9.47 7.67
C ARG A 87 -3.87 9.20 9.09
N ARG A 88 -4.04 10.21 9.96
CA ARG A 88 -3.76 10.07 11.39
C ARG A 88 -4.96 9.41 12.07
N ASN A 89 -4.71 8.39 12.87
CA ASN A 89 -5.71 7.73 13.72
C ASN A 89 -6.99 7.28 12.99
N SER A 90 -6.88 7.00 11.69
CA SER A 90 -7.98 6.55 10.86
C SER A 90 -7.46 5.70 9.70
N VAL A 91 -8.22 4.66 9.34
CA VAL A 91 -7.93 3.84 8.17
C VAL A 91 -8.79 4.33 6.98
N PRO A 92 -8.21 4.53 5.77
CA PRO A 92 -8.97 4.85 4.58
C PRO A 92 -9.98 3.76 4.18
N ASP A 93 -11.08 4.14 3.53
CA ASP A 93 -12.13 3.21 3.08
C ASP A 93 -11.59 2.12 2.13
N GLN A 94 -10.54 2.42 1.36
CA GLN A 94 -9.87 1.44 0.51
C GLN A 94 -9.41 0.22 1.33
N GLN A 95 -8.80 0.44 2.50
CA GLN A 95 -8.35 -0.66 3.36
C GLN A 95 -9.53 -1.27 4.12
N ARG A 96 -10.46 -0.45 4.66
CA ARG A 96 -11.60 -0.93 5.46
C ARG A 96 -12.48 -1.94 4.72
N ASN A 97 -12.65 -1.76 3.41
CA ASN A 97 -13.56 -2.58 2.60
C ASN A 97 -12.91 -3.85 2.01
N ARG A 98 -11.78 -4.31 2.56
CA ARG A 98 -11.01 -5.45 2.03
C ARG A 98 -10.60 -6.41 3.14
N LEU A 99 -10.41 -7.68 2.78
CA LEU A 99 -9.68 -8.63 3.61
C LEU A 99 -8.18 -8.32 3.56
N LEU A 100 -7.56 -8.09 4.71
CA LEU A 100 -6.20 -7.62 4.85
C LEU A 100 -5.31 -8.67 5.52
N SER A 101 -4.06 -8.77 5.07
CA SER A 101 -2.98 -9.42 5.81
C SER A 101 -2.09 -8.31 6.39
N VAL A 102 -2.04 -8.22 7.71
CA VAL A 102 -1.29 -7.21 8.44
C VAL A 102 -0.08 -7.88 9.06
N ARG A 103 1.09 -7.28 8.90
CA ARG A 103 2.38 -7.85 9.34
C ARG A 103 3.13 -6.79 10.12
N SER A 104 3.58 -7.10 11.33
CA SER A 104 4.44 -6.24 12.13
C SER A 104 5.91 -6.55 11.84
N TYR A 105 6.74 -5.52 11.80
CA TYR A 105 8.17 -5.65 11.61
C TYR A 105 8.93 -4.89 12.70
N ASP A 106 10.08 -5.42 13.09
CA ASP A 106 11.04 -4.69 13.90
C ASP A 106 11.86 -3.67 13.07
N ALA A 107 12.71 -2.89 13.75
CA ALA A 107 13.54 -1.87 13.12
C ALA A 107 14.56 -2.43 12.11
N GLN A 108 14.87 -3.73 12.18
CA GLN A 108 15.78 -4.42 11.27
C GLN A 108 15.04 -5.09 10.09
N GLY A 109 13.71 -5.06 10.07
CA GLY A 109 12.90 -5.67 9.02
C GLY A 109 12.66 -7.17 9.21
N TRP A 110 12.76 -7.69 10.43
CA TRP A 110 12.25 -9.02 10.77
C TRP A 110 10.77 -8.95 11.11
N MET A 111 9.98 -9.87 10.54
CA MET A 111 8.57 -9.98 10.88
C MET A 111 8.41 -10.51 12.31
N LEU A 112 7.65 -9.79 13.14
CA LEU A 112 7.41 -10.17 14.53
C LEU A 112 6.08 -10.93 14.71
N ASP A 113 5.05 -10.51 13.99
CA ASP A 113 3.70 -11.08 14.04
C ASP A 113 2.95 -10.82 12.73
N ALA A 114 1.89 -11.57 12.47
CA ALA A 114 1.01 -11.39 11.34
C ALA A 114 -0.41 -11.88 11.62
N GLU A 115 -1.39 -11.20 11.03
CA GLU A 115 -2.82 -11.53 11.17
C GLU A 115 -3.55 -11.34 9.84
N VAL A 116 -4.63 -12.10 9.63
CA VAL A 116 -5.58 -11.87 8.54
C VAL A 116 -6.90 -11.39 9.13
N ILE A 117 -7.36 -10.21 8.71
CA ILE A 117 -8.56 -9.57 9.25
C ILE A 117 -9.45 -8.99 8.16
N GLU A 118 -10.73 -8.82 8.46
CA GLU A 118 -11.55 -7.86 7.72
C GLU A 118 -11.05 -6.45 7.99
N GLY A 119 -11.01 -5.61 6.95
CA GLY A 119 -10.40 -4.28 7.02
C GLY A 119 -11.06 -3.35 8.05
N ALA A 120 -12.35 -3.54 8.34
CA ALA A 120 -13.06 -2.83 9.39
C ALA A 120 -12.50 -3.08 10.81
N ALA A 121 -11.73 -4.15 11.01
CA ALA A 121 -11.07 -4.45 12.27
C ALA A 121 -9.64 -3.86 12.37
N LEU A 122 -9.14 -3.18 11.34
CA LEU A 122 -7.75 -2.71 11.30
C LEU A 122 -7.45 -1.69 12.40
N GLU A 123 -8.36 -0.76 12.70
CA GLU A 123 -8.16 0.18 13.81
C GLU A 123 -7.93 -0.48 15.16
N ALA A 124 -8.64 -1.59 15.43
CA ALA A 124 -8.50 -2.32 16.68
C ALA A 124 -7.21 -3.15 16.72
N LEU A 125 -6.75 -3.64 15.56
CA LEU A 125 -5.54 -4.45 15.44
C LEU A 125 -4.26 -3.63 15.61
N ILE A 126 -4.21 -2.40 15.08
CA ILE A 126 -3.02 -1.52 15.13
C ILE A 126 -2.45 -1.37 16.54
N PRO A 127 -3.22 -0.94 17.58
CA PRO A 127 -2.69 -0.80 18.93
C PRO A 127 -2.31 -2.14 19.58
N ARG A 128 -2.94 -3.27 19.18
CA ARG A 128 -2.55 -4.60 19.66
C ARG A 128 -1.15 -4.97 19.17
N PHE A 129 -0.89 -4.79 17.88
CA PHE A 129 0.42 -5.08 17.29
C PHE A 129 1.51 -4.17 17.84
N PHE A 130 1.22 -2.88 17.99
CA PHE A 130 2.12 -1.94 18.63
C PHE A 130 2.19 -2.07 20.17
N GLY A 131 1.46 -3.00 20.77
CA GLY A 131 1.69 -3.41 22.16
C GLY A 131 3.04 -4.10 22.35
N ASP A 132 3.61 -4.71 21.30
CA ASP A 132 5.01 -5.12 21.28
C ASP A 132 5.89 -3.90 20.95
N GLU A 133 6.72 -3.46 21.90
CA GLU A 133 7.62 -2.31 21.73
C GLU A 133 8.66 -2.50 20.62
N ARG A 134 8.96 -3.75 20.25
CA ARG A 134 9.86 -4.06 19.12
C ARG A 134 9.22 -3.75 17.78
N ALA A 135 7.88 -3.72 17.68
CA ALA A 135 7.18 -3.40 16.44
C ALA A 135 7.40 -1.94 16.06
N ALA A 136 8.22 -1.73 15.02
CA ALA A 136 8.61 -0.43 14.50
C ALA A 136 7.58 0.09 13.48
N TRP A 137 7.07 -0.77 12.60
CA TRP A 137 5.99 -0.43 11.66
C TRP A 137 5.18 -1.67 11.29
N LEU A 138 4.02 -1.43 10.67
CA LEU A 138 3.18 -2.47 10.08
C LEU A 138 3.13 -2.31 8.57
N HIS A 139 3.18 -3.41 7.83
CA HIS A 139 2.71 -3.42 6.45
C HIS A 139 1.36 -4.08 6.36
N VAL A 140 0.48 -3.46 5.59
CA VAL A 140 -0.85 -3.97 5.26
C VAL A 140 -0.83 -4.44 3.81
N HIS A 141 -1.35 -5.64 3.57
CA HIS A 141 -1.47 -6.24 2.26
C HIS A 141 -2.92 -6.61 1.97
N ASN A 142 -3.33 -6.59 0.70
CA ASN A 142 -4.62 -7.14 0.28
C ASN A 142 -4.53 -8.68 0.33
N ALA A 143 -5.16 -9.33 1.32
CA ALA A 143 -4.91 -10.72 1.67
C ALA A 143 -5.04 -11.69 0.49
N ARG A 144 -6.10 -11.54 -0.33
CA ARG A 144 -6.37 -12.45 -1.46
C ARG A 144 -5.34 -12.39 -2.58
N ARG A 145 -4.74 -11.23 -2.82
CA ARG A 145 -3.77 -11.03 -3.92
C ARG A 145 -2.33 -10.93 -3.42
N GLY A 146 -2.12 -10.76 -2.11
CA GLY A 146 -0.80 -10.60 -1.48
C GLY A 146 -0.14 -9.22 -1.72
N CYS A 147 -0.69 -8.39 -2.61
CA CYS A 147 -0.11 -7.09 -2.95
C CYS A 147 -0.07 -6.16 -1.73
N TYR A 148 1.03 -5.43 -1.58
CA TYR A 148 1.15 -4.31 -0.64
C TYR A 148 -0.01 -3.32 -0.80
N ALA A 149 -0.52 -2.80 0.31
CA ALA A 149 -1.64 -1.85 0.36
C ALA A 149 -1.20 -0.51 0.96
N CYS A 150 -0.66 -0.51 2.19
CA CYS A 150 -0.15 0.70 2.85
C CYS A 150 0.78 0.33 4.01
N ARG A 151 1.43 1.35 4.58
CA ARG A 151 2.26 1.26 5.77
C ARG A 151 1.56 1.97 6.93
N VAL A 152 1.71 1.42 8.13
CA VAL A 152 1.27 2.05 9.37
C VAL A 152 2.48 2.24 10.27
N ASP A 153 2.70 3.47 10.70
CA ASP A 153 3.76 3.84 11.65
C ASP A 153 3.15 4.31 12.97
N ARG A 154 3.95 4.22 14.05
CA ARG A 154 3.60 4.90 15.31
C ARG A 154 3.54 6.42 15.06
N GLY A 155 2.55 7.09 15.64
CA GLY A 155 2.23 8.49 15.37
C GLY A 155 2.82 9.49 16.35
#